data_AF-A0A068LVM1-F1
#
_entry.id   AF-A0A068LVM1-F1
#
_cell.length_a   1.000
_cell.length_b   1.000
_cell.length_c   1.000
_cell.angle_alpha   90.00
_cell.angle_beta   90.00
_cell.angle_gamma   90.00
#
_symmetry.space_group_name_H-M   'P 1'
#
loop_
_entity.id
_entity.type
_entity.pdbx_description
1 polymer ?
#
loop_
_entity_poly.entity_id
_entity_poly.type
_entity_poly.pdbx_seq_one_letter_code
_entity_poly.pdbx_strand_id
1 'polypeptide(L)'
;MFIDTPEYTTKKERYGKEENNYTCSRLKKAKKITLELDGKDKYDKYNRLLAWVWVDGKLLQEDITKAGLVEDFYDYGTYRYENRIRAAMSYAKKHHLGMYR
;
A
#
# COMPACT_ATOMS: atom_id res chain seq x y z
N MET A 1 7.72 -0.69 6.99
CA MET A 1 7.12 -0.51 5.64
C MET A 1 6.93 -1.89 5.05
N PHE A 2 5.80 -2.18 4.41
CA PHE A 2 5.49 -3.54 3.92
C PHE A 2 5.21 -3.60 2.41
N ILE A 3 4.48 -2.64 1.85
CA ILE A 3 4.23 -2.58 0.40
C ILE A 3 5.21 -1.63 -0.28
N ASP A 4 5.60 -1.98 -1.50
CA ASP A 4 6.30 -1.09 -2.43
C ASP A 4 5.42 -0.75 -3.62
N THR A 5 5.46 0.49 -4.07
CA THR A 5 4.59 1.02 -5.13
C THR A 5 5.41 1.75 -6.18
N PRO A 6 5.06 1.66 -7.47
CA PRO A 6 5.80 2.36 -8.52
C PRO A 6 5.90 3.86 -8.26
N GLU A 7 7.11 4.40 -8.34
CA GLU A 7 7.39 5.78 -7.98
C GLU A 7 6.87 6.77 -9.03
N TYR A 8 6.37 7.90 -8.54
CA TYR A 8 5.94 9.03 -9.38
C TYR A 8 6.38 10.38 -8.80
N THR A 9 7.59 10.41 -8.28
CA THR A 9 8.23 11.60 -7.72
C THR A 9 9.41 11.99 -8.60
N THR A 10 10.64 11.69 -8.18
CA THR A 10 11.87 11.91 -8.95
C THR A 10 11.96 10.91 -10.11
N LYS A 11 11.58 9.66 -9.86
CA LYS A 11 11.42 8.62 -10.87
C LYS A 11 9.94 8.56 -11.27
N LYS A 12 9.68 8.41 -12.57
CA LYS A 12 8.33 8.25 -13.12
C LYS A 12 8.22 6.86 -13.72
N GLU A 13 7.79 5.92 -12.89
CA GLU A 13 7.63 4.53 -13.29
C GLU A 13 6.27 4.29 -13.93
N ARG A 14 6.19 3.22 -14.71
CA ARG A 14 4.92 2.78 -15.28
C ARG A 14 3.97 2.43 -14.12
N TYR A 15 2.72 2.91 -14.20
CA TYR A 15 1.70 2.82 -13.15
C TYR A 15 1.91 3.73 -11.92
N GLY A 16 3.02 4.48 -11.81
CA GLY A 16 3.23 5.36 -10.67
C GLY A 16 2.23 6.51 -10.61
N LYS A 17 1.83 7.07 -11.75
CA LYS A 17 0.81 8.14 -11.79
C LYS A 17 -0.56 7.62 -11.32
N GLU A 18 -0.89 6.41 -11.76
CA GLU A 18 -2.13 5.72 -11.44
C GLU A 18 -2.19 5.39 -9.96
N GLU A 19 -1.11 4.85 -9.38
CA GLU A 19 -1.00 4.62 -7.93
C GLU A 19 -1.13 5.92 -7.16
N ASN A 20 -0.36 6.95 -7.52
CA ASN A 20 -0.38 8.23 -6.81
C ASN A 20 -1.79 8.84 -6.77
N ASN A 21 -2.47 8.83 -7.93
CA ASN A 21 -3.85 9.32 -8.04
C ASN A 21 -4.84 8.45 -7.24
N TYR A 22 -4.66 7.13 -7.25
CA TYR A 22 -5.51 6.19 -6.53
C TYR A 22 -5.44 6.44 -5.01
N THR A 23 -4.23 6.51 -4.48
CA THR A 23 -3.95 6.77 -3.07
C THR A 23 -4.42 8.17 -2.68
N CYS A 24 -4.07 9.21 -3.45
CA CYS A 24 -4.52 10.58 -3.19
C CYS A 24 -6.04 10.74 -3.21
N SER A 25 -6.74 10.14 -4.19
CA SER A 25 -8.20 10.22 -4.29
C SER A 25 -8.87 9.60 -3.07
N ARG A 26 -8.40 8.44 -2.60
CA ARG A 26 -8.96 7.75 -1.43
C ARG A 26 -8.75 8.56 -0.15
N LEU A 27 -7.56 9.10 0.06
CA LEU A 27 -7.25 9.92 1.23
C LEU A 27 -8.05 11.23 1.23
N LYS A 28 -8.15 11.93 0.10
CA LYS A 28 -8.89 13.21 0.00
C LYS A 28 -10.40 13.06 0.20
N LYS A 29 -10.95 11.89 -0.13
CA LYS A 29 -12.40 11.59 0.02
C LYS A 29 -12.74 10.96 1.36
N ALA A 30 -11.74 10.62 2.18
CA ALA A 30 -11.92 9.93 3.44
C ALA A 30 -12.72 10.77 4.43
N LYS A 31 -13.71 10.17 5.10
CA LYS A 31 -14.36 10.79 6.27
C LYS A 31 -13.52 10.57 7.53
N LYS A 32 -12.84 9.42 7.61
CA LYS A 32 -11.96 9.06 8.73
C LYS A 32 -10.70 8.37 8.21
N ILE A 33 -9.56 8.84 8.71
CA ILE A 33 -8.26 8.20 8.53
C ILE A 33 -7.76 7.77 9.91
N THR A 34 -7.41 6.50 10.07
CA THR A 34 -6.77 5.97 11.28
C THR A 34 -5.39 5.44 10.93
N LEU A 35 -4.38 5.84 11.69
CA LEU A 35 -3.04 5.28 11.62
C LEU A 35 -2.88 4.27 12.74
N GLU A 36 -2.60 3.03 12.37
CA GLU A 36 -2.35 1.94 13.31
C GLU A 36 -0.86 1.57 13.25
N LEU A 37 -0.18 1.71 14.37
CA LEU A 37 1.24 1.36 14.47
C LEU A 37 1.39 -0.15 14.63
N ASP A 38 2.41 -0.71 14.00
CA ASP A 38 2.74 -2.13 14.09
C ASP A 38 4.25 -2.28 14.31
N GLY A 39 4.62 -3.17 15.23
CA GLY A 39 6.01 -3.38 15.64
C GLY A 39 6.54 -2.42 16.71
N LYS A 40 7.81 -2.66 17.08
CA LYS A 40 8.52 -1.92 18.14
C LYS A 40 9.01 -0.56 17.66
N ASP A 41 9.47 -0.49 16.40
CA ASP A 41 10.03 0.71 15.80
C ASP A 41 8.95 1.49 15.05
N LYS A 42 8.64 2.69 15.55
CA LYS A 42 7.59 3.55 14.97
C LYS A 42 8.05 4.28 13.71
N TYR A 43 9.35 4.46 13.54
CA TYR A 43 9.94 5.23 12.46
C TYR A 43 11.05 4.44 11.79
N ASP A 44 11.22 4.63 10.49
CA ASP A 44 12.40 4.13 9.78
C ASP A 44 13.60 5.07 9.90
N LYS A 45 14.74 4.67 9.30
CA LYS A 45 15.98 5.45 9.26
C LYS A 45 15.87 6.83 8.59
N TYR A 46 14.77 7.10 7.87
CA TYR A 46 14.48 8.37 7.23
C TYR A 46 13.43 9.19 8.00
N ASN A 47 13.12 8.78 9.25
CA ASN A 47 12.14 9.42 10.11
C ASN A 47 10.71 9.38 9.55
N ARG A 48 10.38 8.39 8.71
CA ARG A 48 9.02 8.17 8.20
C ARG A 48 8.26 7.29 9.16
N LEU A 49 7.02 7.68 9.50
CA LEU A 49 6.15 6.88 10.36
C LEU A 49 5.76 5.57 9.68
N LEU A 50 5.96 4.45 10.37
CA LEU A 50 5.53 3.13 9.95
C LEU A 50 4.13 2.85 10.51
N ALA A 51 3.14 2.79 9.62
CA ALA A 51 1.74 2.58 10.02
C ALA A 51 0.93 1.82 8.97
N TRP A 52 -0.04 1.05 9.44
CA TRP A 52 -1.20 0.62 8.67
C TRP A 52 -2.18 1.78 8.55
N VAL A 53 -2.57 2.10 7.33
CA VAL A 53 -3.44 3.24 7.04
C VAL A 53 -4.83 2.73 6.78
N TRP A 54 -5.78 3.13 7.62
CA TRP A 54 -7.18 2.78 7.47
C TRP A 54 -7.96 3.99 6.97
N VAL A 55 -8.66 3.82 5.86
CA VAL A 55 -9.51 4.84 5.24
C VAL A 55 -10.95 4.36 5.31
N ASP A 56 -11.79 5.07 6.07
CA ASP A 56 -13.21 4.72 6.28
C ASP A 56 -13.42 3.26 6.69
N GLY A 57 -12.53 2.74 7.55
CA GLY A 57 -12.57 1.37 8.06
C GLY A 57 -11.98 0.30 7.13
N LYS A 58 -11.43 0.69 5.96
CA LYS A 58 -10.75 -0.22 5.03
C LYS A 58 -9.25 -0.03 5.08
N LEU A 59 -8.50 -1.13 5.01
CA LEU A 59 -7.04 -1.10 5.01
C LEU A 59 -6.56 -0.63 3.63
N LEU A 60 -5.99 0.57 3.58
CA LEU A 60 -5.57 1.21 2.33
C LEU A 60 -4.51 0.38 1.61
N GLN A 61 -3.54 -0.18 2.33
CA GLN A 61 -2.52 -1.03 1.74
C GLN A 61 -3.12 -2.24 1.01
N GLU A 62 -4.09 -2.94 1.61
CA GLU A 62 -4.80 -4.04 0.94
C GLU A 62 -5.52 -3.55 -0.32
N ASP A 63 -6.20 -2.41 -0.23
CA ASP A 63 -6.94 -1.84 -1.34
C ASP A 63 -6.06 -1.42 -2.53
N ILE A 64 -4.84 -0.91 -2.28
CA ILE A 64 -3.85 -0.59 -3.33
C ILE A 64 -3.33 -1.89 -3.96
N THR A 65 -2.98 -2.88 -3.13
CA THR A 65 -2.50 -4.17 -3.62
C THR A 65 -3.56 -4.89 -4.46
N LYS A 66 -4.83 -4.89 -4.02
CA LYS A 66 -5.94 -5.52 -4.74
C LYS A 66 -6.21 -4.86 -6.10
N ALA A 67 -5.91 -3.57 -6.24
CA ALA A 67 -6.00 -2.85 -7.51
C ALA A 67 -4.84 -3.18 -8.48
N GLY A 68 -3.85 -3.96 -8.05
CA GLY A 68 -2.67 -4.29 -8.85
C GLY A 68 -1.69 -3.14 -8.96
N LEU A 69 -1.56 -2.32 -7.91
CA LEU A 69 -0.72 -1.13 -7.86
C LEU A 69 0.46 -1.25 -6.89
N VAL A 70 0.73 -2.46 -6.38
CA VAL A 70 1.91 -2.79 -5.57
C VAL A 70 2.86 -3.65 -6.39
N GLU A 71 4.14 -3.31 -6.41
CA GLU A 71 5.16 -4.03 -7.19
C GLU A 71 5.83 -5.14 -6.38
N ASP A 72 6.15 -4.87 -5.10
CA ASP A 72 6.84 -5.82 -4.24
C ASP A 72 6.45 -5.64 -2.76
N PHE A 73 6.97 -6.52 -1.91
CA PHE A 73 6.83 -6.47 -0.46
C PHE A 73 8.19 -6.40 0.24
N TYR A 74 8.31 -5.47 1.16
CA TYR A 74 9.42 -5.44 2.11
C TYR A 74 9.12 -6.37 3.28
N ASP A 75 9.91 -7.42 3.41
CA ASP A 75 9.77 -8.42 4.46
C ASP A 75 10.95 -8.36 5.45
N TYR A 76 10.77 -7.58 6.52
CA TYR A 76 11.75 -7.42 7.60
C TYR A 76 11.32 -8.10 8.91
N GLY A 77 10.31 -8.95 8.88
CA GLY A 77 9.77 -9.60 10.07
C GLY A 77 8.30 -9.95 9.95
N THR A 78 7.62 -10.07 11.07
CA THR A 78 6.20 -10.41 11.10
C THR A 78 5.31 -9.17 10.99
N TYR A 79 4.33 -9.21 10.10
CA TYR A 79 3.41 -8.09 9.84
C TYR A 79 1.97 -8.49 10.11
N ARG A 80 1.22 -7.66 10.85
CA ARG A 80 -0.14 -7.99 11.31
C ARG A 80 -1.11 -8.35 10.18
N TYR A 81 -0.97 -7.74 9.01
CA TYR A 81 -1.88 -7.91 7.87
C TYR A 81 -1.25 -8.58 6.65
N GLU A 82 -0.09 -9.22 6.81
CA GLU A 82 0.66 -9.84 5.72
C GLU A 82 -0.20 -10.75 4.85
N ASN A 83 -0.85 -11.75 5.47
CA ASN A 83 -1.66 -12.74 4.76
C ASN A 83 -2.79 -12.09 3.95
N ARG A 84 -3.42 -11.05 4.52
CA ARG A 84 -4.51 -10.30 3.87
C ARG A 84 -4.01 -9.57 2.61
N ILE A 85 -2.84 -8.95 2.70
CA ILE A 85 -2.25 -8.20 1.60
C ILE A 85 -1.69 -9.14 0.52
N ARG A 86 -1.02 -10.23 0.91
CA ARG A 86 -0.56 -11.24 -0.06
C ARG A 86 -1.73 -11.85 -0.83
N ALA A 87 -2.85 -12.15 -0.16
CA ALA A 87 -4.07 -12.60 -0.82
C ALA A 87 -4.63 -11.57 -1.80
N ALA A 88 -4.58 -10.28 -1.46
CA ALA A 88 -4.97 -9.19 -2.37
C ALA A 88 -4.08 -9.14 -3.63
N MET A 89 -2.78 -9.39 -3.50
CA MET A 89 -1.87 -9.46 -4.65
C MET A 89 -2.18 -10.68 -5.53
N SER A 90 -2.42 -11.84 -4.93
CA SER A 90 -2.84 -13.04 -5.66
C SER A 90 -4.14 -12.80 -6.44
N TYR A 91 -5.10 -12.08 -5.84
CA TYR A 91 -6.32 -11.66 -6.53
C TYR A 91 -6.01 -10.76 -7.73
N ALA A 92 -5.20 -9.70 -7.54
CA ALA A 92 -4.86 -8.77 -8.61
C ALA A 92 -4.16 -9.45 -9.79
N LYS A 93 -3.24 -10.39 -9.50
CA LYS A 93 -2.54 -11.20 -10.51
C LYS A 93 -3.50 -12.12 -11.26
N LYS A 94 -4.37 -12.85 -10.54
CA LYS A 94 -5.36 -13.77 -11.13
C LYS A 94 -6.35 -13.05 -12.05
N HIS A 95 -6.70 -11.81 -11.72
CA HIS A 95 -7.70 -11.03 -12.44
C HIS A 95 -7.09 -10.03 -13.43
N HIS A 96 -5.78 -10.07 -13.68
CA HIS A 96 -5.10 -9.16 -14.61
C HIS A 96 -5.43 -7.69 -14.31
N LEU A 97 -5.23 -7.27 -13.06
CA LEU A 97 -5.51 -5.91 -12.60
C LEU A 97 -4.23 -5.06 -12.53
N GLY A 98 -4.40 -3.75 -12.76
CA GLY A 98 -3.31 -2.79 -12.68
C GLY A 98 -2.11 -3.19 -13.52
N MET A 99 -0.95 -3.32 -12.87
CA MET A 99 0.30 -3.68 -13.52
C MET A 99 0.39 -5.14 -13.97
N TYR A 100 -0.53 -6.01 -13.55
CA TYR A 100 -0.55 -7.45 -13.89
C TYR A 100 -1.40 -7.77 -15.13
N ARG A 101 -1.78 -6.76 -15.90
CA ARG A 101 -2.46 -6.89 -17.20
C ARG A 101 -1.55 -7.44 -18.29
#